data_AF-A0A4Q3S305-F1
#
_entry.id   AF-A0A4Q3S305-F1
#
_cell.length_a   1.000
_cell.length_b   1.000
_cell.length_c   1.000
_cell.angle_alpha   90.00
_cell.angle_beta   90.00
_cell.angle_gamma   90.00
#
_symmetry.space_group_name_H-M   'P 1'
#
loop_
_entity.id
_entity.type
_entity.pdbx_description
1 polymer ?
#
loop_
_entity_poly.entity_id
_entity_poly.type
_entity_poly.pdbx_seq_one_letter_code
_entity_poly.pdbx_strand_id
1 'polypeptide(L)'
;MNSSIHRRKAPMLSLLLLFLCASIVVTGNAQDNFKLIKLRCNNADNPVGIDATTPQFSWEFTTATRNFRQAAYQVIVSDSPEQLEKMQGNIWNSGKVVSPQSSGILYKGTPLQSRKKYYWKVKTWSADNKEAVSEQAAHFEMGLLQ
;
A
#
# COMPACT_ATOMS: atom_id res chain seq x y z
N MET A 1 -17.83 -4.75 82.50
CA MET A 1 -18.49 -6.06 82.45
C MET A 1 -19.11 -6.23 81.08
N ASN A 2 -18.66 -7.28 80.38
CA ASN A 2 -19.23 -7.97 79.22
C ASN A 2 -19.72 -7.15 78.02
N SER A 3 -18.99 -7.14 76.90
CA SER A 3 -18.90 -8.23 75.91
C SER A 3 -20.24 -8.51 75.23
N SER A 4 -20.30 -8.35 73.91
CA SER A 4 -20.70 -9.42 72.98
C SER A 4 -20.75 -8.90 71.54
N ILE A 5 -19.72 -9.27 70.78
CA ILE A 5 -19.76 -9.37 69.33
C ILE A 5 -20.73 -10.51 68.97
N HIS A 6 -21.65 -10.28 68.03
CA HIS A 6 -22.32 -11.35 67.28
C HIS A 6 -22.26 -11.06 65.79
N ARG A 7 -21.43 -11.84 65.08
CA ARG A 7 -21.41 -11.98 63.63
C ARG A 7 -22.58 -12.84 63.18
N ARG A 8 -23.32 -12.45 62.13
CA ARG A 8 -24.00 -13.38 61.23
C ARG A 8 -23.90 -12.91 59.75
N LYS A 9 -23.07 -13.66 59.02
CA LYS A 9 -23.05 -14.10 57.62
C LYS A 9 -23.90 -13.34 56.56
N ALA A 10 -23.21 -12.93 55.49
CA ALA A 10 -23.65 -12.43 54.17
C ALA A 10 -24.38 -13.50 53.32
N PRO A 11 -24.59 -13.38 51.98
CA PRO A 11 -24.76 -12.27 51.02
C PRO A 11 -26.04 -12.48 50.15
N MET A 12 -26.17 -11.73 49.04
CA MET A 12 -27.00 -11.97 47.82
C MET A 12 -28.24 -11.11 47.57
N LEU A 13 -28.28 -10.66 46.31
CA LEU A 13 -29.45 -10.37 45.47
C LEU A 13 -29.99 -8.93 45.50
N SER A 14 -29.31 -8.04 44.78
CA SER A 14 -30.03 -7.18 43.83
C SER A 14 -29.30 -7.24 42.49
N LEU A 15 -30.01 -7.81 41.54
CA LEU A 15 -29.57 -8.25 40.23
C LEU A 15 -30.09 -7.24 39.20
N LEU A 16 -29.23 -6.92 38.22
CA LEU A 16 -29.57 -6.54 36.83
C LEU A 16 -29.86 -5.07 36.45
N LEU A 17 -29.16 -4.67 35.37
CA LEU A 17 -29.48 -3.64 34.36
C LEU A 17 -29.20 -2.16 34.65
N LEU A 18 -27.99 -1.72 34.29
CA LEU A 18 -27.80 -0.87 33.09
C LEU A 18 -26.29 -0.73 32.81
N PHE A 19 -25.75 -1.76 32.15
CA PHE A 19 -24.63 -1.60 31.23
C PHE A 19 -25.08 -0.61 30.16
N LEU A 20 -24.88 0.69 30.38
CA LEU A 20 -25.04 1.67 29.32
C LEU A 20 -23.81 1.52 28.43
N CYS A 21 -23.92 0.56 27.50
CA CYS A 21 -23.10 0.44 26.33
C CYS A 21 -22.99 1.84 25.71
N ALA A 22 -21.85 2.52 25.94
CA ALA A 22 -21.39 3.52 25.01
C ALA A 22 -21.10 2.76 23.72
N SER A 23 -22.15 2.58 22.92
CA SER A 23 -22.08 2.07 21.56
C SER A 23 -21.19 3.05 20.83
N ILE A 24 -19.89 2.75 20.74
CA ILE A 24 -19.04 3.32 19.73
C ILE A 24 -19.70 2.88 18.44
N VAL A 25 -20.48 3.78 17.83
CA VAL A 25 -20.92 3.62 16.46
C VAL A 25 -19.64 3.73 15.65
N VAL A 26 -18.97 2.59 15.47
CA VAL A 26 -17.95 2.46 14.44
C VAL A 26 -18.73 2.55 13.14
N THR A 27 -18.88 3.75 12.61
CA THR A 27 -19.26 3.94 11.22
C THR A 27 -18.17 3.27 10.40
N GLY A 28 -18.45 2.05 9.93
CA GLY A 28 -17.65 1.40 8.91
C GLY A 28 -17.69 2.30 7.70
N ASN A 29 -16.63 3.07 7.48
CA ASN A 29 -16.45 3.81 6.24
C ASN A 29 -16.54 2.77 5.12
N ALA A 30 -17.49 2.97 4.19
CA ALA A 30 -17.49 2.24 2.94
C ALA A 30 -16.07 2.35 2.38
N GLN A 31 -15.38 1.22 2.35
CA GLN A 31 -13.98 1.17 2.03
C GLN A 31 -13.87 1.44 0.53
N ASP A 32 -13.69 2.71 0.14
CA ASP A 32 -13.30 3.07 -1.23
C ASP A 32 -12.13 2.20 -1.66
N ASN A 33 -12.47 1.14 -2.38
CA ASN A 33 -11.51 0.21 -2.92
C ASN A 33 -11.17 0.72 -4.31
N PHE A 34 -9.90 1.05 -4.48
CA PHE A 34 -9.32 1.33 -5.77
C PHE A 34 -8.17 0.36 -6.00
N LYS A 35 -7.93 0.01 -7.26
CA LYS A 35 -6.83 -0.89 -7.64
C LYS A 35 -5.96 -0.21 -8.67
N LEU A 36 -4.65 -0.48 -8.60
CA LEU A 36 -3.72 -0.10 -9.65
C LEU A 36 -3.82 -1.11 -10.80
N ILE A 37 -3.94 -0.60 -12.02
CA ILE A 37 -4.03 -1.38 -13.25
C ILE A 37 -3.11 -0.77 -14.32
N LYS A 38 -2.81 -1.54 -15.37
CA LYS A 38 -1.99 -1.11 -16.52
C LYS A 38 -0.68 -0.41 -16.10
N LEU A 39 0.14 -1.13 -15.34
CA LEU A 39 1.49 -0.70 -15.03
C LEU A 39 2.33 -0.79 -16.31
N ARG A 40 2.89 0.35 -16.73
CA ARG A 40 3.67 0.49 -17.96
C ARG A 40 5.03 1.09 -17.70
N CYS A 41 6.01 0.60 -18.47
CA CYS A 41 7.34 1.16 -18.57
C CYS A 41 7.50 1.69 -20.00
N ASN A 42 7.95 2.94 -20.17
CA ASN A 42 8.04 3.62 -21.46
C ASN A 42 6.75 3.49 -22.31
N ASN A 43 5.59 3.69 -21.69
CA ASN A 43 4.26 3.56 -22.29
C ASN A 43 3.90 2.17 -22.85
N ALA A 44 4.68 1.13 -22.54
CA ALA A 44 4.43 -0.24 -22.97
C ALA A 44 4.20 -1.16 -21.77
N ASP A 45 3.38 -2.19 -21.99
CA ASP A 45 3.13 -3.26 -21.02
C ASP A 45 4.28 -4.28 -21.10
N ASN A 46 5.03 -4.45 -20.01
CA ASN A 46 6.15 -5.40 -19.90
C ASN A 46 7.17 -5.39 -21.07
N PRO A 47 7.72 -4.21 -21.44
CA PRO A 47 8.59 -4.08 -22.61
C PRO A 47 9.92 -4.83 -22.47
N VAL A 48 10.45 -5.25 -23.62
CA VAL A 48 11.76 -5.90 -23.76
C VAL A 48 12.62 -5.09 -24.72
N GLY A 49 13.91 -4.94 -24.41
CA GLY A 49 14.87 -4.25 -25.25
C GLY A 49 14.90 -2.73 -25.07
N ILE A 50 14.55 -2.22 -23.89
CA ILE A 50 14.64 -0.77 -23.62
C ILE A 50 16.11 -0.34 -23.54
N ASP A 51 16.47 0.70 -24.28
CA ASP A 51 17.79 1.35 -24.27
C ASP A 51 17.81 2.66 -23.46
N ALA A 52 16.65 3.19 -23.08
CA ALA A 52 16.55 4.34 -22.19
C ALA A 52 17.12 4.01 -20.80
N THR A 53 18.22 4.68 -20.43
CA THR A 53 18.88 4.52 -19.13
C THR A 53 18.07 5.08 -17.96
N THR A 54 17.11 5.96 -18.25
CA THR A 54 16.13 6.51 -17.31
C THR A 54 14.70 6.17 -17.76
N PRO A 55 14.29 4.89 -17.67
CA PRO A 55 12.95 4.49 -18.09
C PRO A 55 11.87 5.21 -17.27
N GLN A 56 10.69 5.32 -17.86
CA GLN A 56 9.56 6.07 -17.34
C GLN A 56 8.44 5.13 -16.93
N PHE A 57 7.94 5.27 -15.72
CA PHE A 57 6.84 4.46 -15.19
C PHE A 57 5.50 5.21 -15.23
N SER A 58 4.44 4.48 -15.50
CA SER A 58 3.07 4.96 -15.40
C SER A 58 2.12 3.85 -14.94
N TRP A 59 1.02 4.24 -14.29
CA TRP A 59 -0.04 3.34 -13.88
C TRP A 59 -1.41 4.04 -13.97
N GLU A 60 -2.45 3.23 -14.12
CA GLU A 60 -3.84 3.65 -14.11
C GLU A 60 -4.56 3.10 -12.87
N PHE A 61 -5.78 3.56 -12.63
CA PHE A 61 -6.61 3.14 -11.51
C PHE A 61 -7.97 2.63 -12.00
N THR A 62 -8.52 1.65 -11.29
CA THR A 62 -9.94 1.33 -11.34
C THR A 62 -10.57 1.53 -9.97
N THR A 63 -11.72 2.19 -9.92
CA THR A 63 -12.41 2.55 -8.67
C THR A 63 -13.87 2.89 -8.94
N ALA A 64 -14.74 2.62 -7.96
CA ALA A 64 -16.12 3.10 -7.96
C ALA A 64 -16.26 4.53 -7.40
N THR A 65 -15.21 5.06 -6.79
CA THR A 65 -15.21 6.34 -6.08
C THR A 65 -15.15 7.50 -7.08
N ARG A 66 -16.16 8.38 -7.04
CA ARG A 66 -16.15 9.61 -7.84
C ARG A 66 -15.06 10.55 -7.36
N ASN A 67 -14.45 11.27 -8.30
CA ASN A 67 -13.38 12.24 -8.02
C ASN A 67 -12.16 11.64 -7.29
N PHE A 68 -11.90 10.35 -7.47
CA PHE A 68 -10.71 9.69 -6.91
C PHE A 68 -9.44 10.42 -7.35
N ARG A 69 -8.54 10.66 -6.38
CA ARG A 69 -7.21 11.19 -6.62
C ARG A 69 -6.17 10.48 -5.75
N GLN A 70 -5.03 10.19 -6.35
CA GLN A 70 -3.81 9.85 -5.62
C GLN A 70 -3.26 11.10 -4.92
N ALA A 71 -2.73 10.93 -3.72
CA ALA A 71 -1.98 11.94 -2.97
C ALA A 71 -0.47 11.62 -2.88
N ALA A 72 -0.10 10.34 -2.92
CA ALA A 72 1.30 9.93 -2.90
C ALA A 72 1.52 8.60 -3.63
N TYR A 73 2.76 8.34 -4.01
CA TYR A 73 3.19 7.07 -4.58
C TYR A 73 4.53 6.61 -4.02
N GLN A 74 4.83 5.33 -4.23
CA GLN A 74 6.13 4.72 -4.02
C GLN A 74 6.35 3.68 -5.11
N VAL A 75 7.41 3.84 -5.90
CA VAL A 75 7.87 2.87 -6.89
C VAL A 75 8.96 2.02 -6.26
N ILE A 76 8.81 0.70 -6.35
CA ILE A 76 9.80 -0.28 -5.90
C ILE A 76 10.23 -1.08 -7.12
N VAL A 77 11.54 -1.13 -7.38
CA VAL A 77 12.16 -1.90 -8.47
C VAL A 77 13.18 -2.87 -7.88
N SER A 78 13.10 -4.12 -8.32
CA SER A 78 13.96 -5.21 -7.92
C SER A 78 14.44 -6.00 -9.13
N ASP A 79 15.58 -6.67 -9.03
CA ASP A 79 16.01 -7.68 -10.03
C ASP A 79 15.57 -9.10 -9.67
N SER A 80 14.94 -9.29 -8.51
CA SER A 80 14.32 -10.55 -8.09
C SER A 80 12.82 -10.35 -7.85
N PRO A 81 11.94 -11.17 -8.46
CA PRO A 81 10.52 -11.14 -8.17
C PRO A 81 10.23 -11.53 -6.71
N GLU A 82 11.00 -12.46 -6.12
CA GLU A 82 10.85 -12.88 -4.72
C GLU A 82 11.15 -11.76 -3.73
N GLN A 83 12.16 -10.94 -4.00
CA GLN A 83 12.45 -9.74 -3.20
C GLN A 83 11.36 -8.68 -3.37
N LEU A 84 10.85 -8.51 -4.60
CA LEU A 84 9.81 -7.54 -4.88
C LEU A 84 8.48 -7.89 -4.21
N GLU A 85 8.13 -9.18 -4.11
CA GLU A 85 6.95 -9.63 -3.35
C GLU A 85 7.03 -9.24 -1.87
N LYS A 86 8.24 -9.13 -1.33
CA LYS A 86 8.50 -8.62 0.03
C LYS A 86 8.61 -7.09 0.10
N MET A 87 8.26 -6.39 -0.99
CA MET A 87 8.39 -4.94 -1.16
C MET A 87 9.83 -4.44 -0.96
N GLN A 88 10.82 -5.27 -1.29
CA GLN A 88 12.24 -4.92 -1.25
C GLN A 88 12.70 -4.49 -2.65
N GLY A 89 13.21 -3.26 -2.74
CA GLY A 89 13.69 -2.68 -4.00
C GLY A 89 15.19 -2.49 -3.97
N ASN A 90 15.95 -3.57 -4.21
CA ASN A 90 17.42 -3.53 -4.22
C ASN A 90 17.98 -2.70 -5.40
N ILE A 91 17.19 -2.52 -6.46
CA ILE A 91 17.54 -1.71 -7.64
C ILE A 91 17.09 -0.26 -7.45
N TRP A 92 15.84 -0.07 -6.99
CA TRP A 92 15.33 1.25 -6.65
C TRP A 92 14.17 1.16 -5.66
N ASN A 93 14.12 2.11 -4.74
CA ASN A 93 12.94 2.41 -3.95
C ASN A 93 12.81 3.93 -3.87
N SER A 94 11.72 4.49 -4.40
CA SER A 94 11.54 5.95 -4.37
C SER A 94 11.24 6.50 -2.97
N GLY A 95 10.94 5.63 -2.00
CA GLY A 95 10.23 6.02 -0.80
C GLY A 95 8.84 6.56 -1.11
N LYS A 96 8.16 7.08 -0.08
CA LYS A 96 6.87 7.77 -0.26
C LYS A 96 7.12 9.16 -0.84
N VAL A 97 6.61 9.40 -2.04
CA VAL A 97 6.65 10.69 -2.73
C VAL A 97 5.25 11.32 -2.70
N VAL A 98 5.11 12.49 -2.08
CA VAL A 98 3.85 13.24 -2.06
C VAL A 98 3.64 13.91 -3.41
N SER A 99 2.80 13.30 -4.25
CA SER A 99 2.47 13.79 -5.58
C SER A 99 1.23 13.07 -6.13
N PRO A 100 0.32 13.80 -6.82
CA PRO A 100 -0.81 13.19 -7.51
C PRO A 100 -0.42 12.52 -8.84
N GLN A 101 0.83 12.65 -9.28
CA GLN A 101 1.29 12.15 -10.56
C GLN A 101 1.31 10.61 -10.59
N SER A 102 0.72 10.02 -11.64
CA SER A 102 0.69 8.57 -11.89
C SER A 102 1.26 8.16 -13.24
N SER A 103 1.72 9.13 -14.03
CA SER A 103 2.35 8.90 -15.31
C SER A 103 3.59 9.75 -15.42
N GLY A 104 4.59 9.22 -16.09
CA GLY A 104 5.78 9.97 -16.36
C GLY A 104 6.87 9.91 -15.28
N ILE A 105 6.81 8.94 -14.38
CA ILE A 105 7.71 8.84 -13.24
C ILE A 105 9.06 8.30 -13.70
N LEU A 106 10.07 9.16 -13.75
CA LEU A 106 11.41 8.77 -14.17
C LEU A 106 12.10 7.90 -13.13
N TYR A 107 12.76 6.86 -13.60
CA TYR A 107 13.66 6.03 -12.81
C TYR A 107 14.79 6.86 -12.19
N LYS A 108 15.06 6.63 -10.89
CA LYS A 108 16.12 7.31 -10.12
C LYS A 108 16.94 6.34 -9.26
N GLY A 109 16.98 5.07 -9.66
CA GLY A 109 17.69 4.02 -8.93
C GLY A 109 19.15 3.89 -9.35
N THR A 110 19.73 2.74 -9.01
CA THR A 110 21.10 2.39 -9.41
C THR A 110 21.21 2.23 -10.94
N PRO A 111 22.39 2.39 -11.55
CA PRO A 111 22.55 2.20 -12.99
C PRO A 111 22.03 0.84 -13.46
N LEU A 112 21.19 0.87 -14.50
CA LEU A 112 20.62 -0.33 -15.10
C LEU A 112 21.68 -1.06 -15.94
N GLN A 113 21.57 -2.38 -16.01
CA GLN A 113 22.51 -3.24 -16.73
C GLN A 113 21.89 -3.73 -18.05
N SER A 114 22.71 -3.78 -19.10
CA SER A 114 22.34 -4.35 -20.40
C SER A 114 21.81 -5.78 -20.28
N ARG A 115 20.79 -6.14 -21.06
CA ARG A 115 20.20 -7.49 -21.13
C ARG A 115 19.67 -8.02 -19.79
N LYS A 116 19.36 -7.14 -18.85
CA LYS A 116 18.83 -7.50 -17.53
C LYS A 116 17.35 -7.19 -17.44
N LYS A 117 16.61 -8.13 -16.88
CA LYS A 117 15.20 -7.99 -16.53
C LYS A 117 15.07 -7.42 -15.12
N TYR A 118 14.14 -6.48 -14.98
CA TYR A 118 13.79 -5.83 -13.73
C TYR A 118 12.29 -5.94 -13.52
N TYR A 119 11.91 -6.07 -12.25
CA TYR A 119 10.53 -6.19 -11.80
C TYR A 119 10.20 -4.97 -10.97
N TRP A 120 8.95 -4.51 -11.04
CA TRP A 120 8.53 -3.35 -10.27
C TRP A 120 7.08 -3.42 -9.83
N LYS A 121 6.83 -2.81 -8.68
CA LYS A 121 5.50 -2.61 -8.08
C LYS A 121 5.32 -1.15 -7.70
N VAL A 122 4.07 -0.76 -7.55
CA VAL A 122 3.70 0.57 -7.06
C VAL A 122 2.85 0.41 -5.81
N LYS A 123 3.23 1.15 -4.77
CA LYS A 123 2.36 1.46 -3.63
C LYS A 123 1.87 2.90 -3.77
N THR A 124 0.63 3.15 -3.40
CA THR A 124 0.00 4.46 -3.57
C THR A 124 -0.91 4.78 -2.39
N TRP A 125 -1.17 6.07 -2.20
CA TRP A 125 -2.07 6.61 -1.19
C TRP A 125 -3.09 7.51 -1.88
N SER A 126 -4.38 7.35 -1.57
CA SER A 126 -5.42 8.31 -1.98
C SER A 126 -5.39 9.58 -1.13
N ALA A 127 -6.15 10.60 -1.54
CA ALA A 127 -6.37 11.82 -0.75
C ALA A 127 -6.96 11.54 0.65
N ASP A 128 -7.73 10.47 0.80
CA ASP A 128 -8.31 10.03 2.07
C ASP A 128 -7.38 9.08 2.87
N ASN A 129 -6.09 9.09 2.55
CA ASN A 129 -5.04 8.25 3.15
C ASN A 129 -5.28 6.73 3.02
N LYS A 130 -6.07 6.27 2.05
CA LYS A 130 -6.23 4.84 1.77
C LYS A 130 -5.06 4.34 0.93
N GLU A 131 -4.51 3.18 1.30
CA GLU A 131 -3.36 2.60 0.62
C GLU A 131 -3.78 1.51 -0.36
N ALA A 132 -3.04 1.38 -1.46
CA ALA A 132 -3.12 0.22 -2.34
C ALA A 132 -1.72 -0.14 -2.86
N VAL A 133 -1.54 -1.42 -3.19
CA VAL A 133 -0.35 -1.94 -3.86
C VAL A 133 -0.80 -2.64 -5.14
N SER A 134 0.00 -2.54 -6.21
CA SER A 134 -0.27 -3.28 -7.44
C SER A 134 -0.27 -4.79 -7.17
N GLU A 135 -1.36 -5.47 -7.52
CA GLU A 135 -1.54 -6.90 -7.23
C GLU A 135 -0.43 -7.75 -7.87
N GLN A 136 -0.16 -7.50 -9.15
CA GLN A 136 0.90 -8.16 -9.90
C GLN A 136 2.12 -7.25 -10.07
N ALA A 137 3.31 -7.84 -10.04
CA ALA A 137 4.52 -7.15 -10.47
C ALA A 137 4.50 -6.96 -11.99
N ALA A 138 4.82 -5.75 -12.44
CA ALA A 138 5.18 -5.50 -13.84
C ALA A 138 6.69 -5.69 -14.01
N HIS A 139 7.15 -5.80 -15.26
CA HIS A 139 8.58 -5.92 -15.55
C HIS A 139 9.00 -5.07 -16.74
N PHE A 140 10.30 -4.96 -16.92
CA PHE A 140 10.91 -4.47 -18.15
C PHE A 140 12.28 -5.12 -18.33
N GLU A 141 12.74 -5.24 -19.56
CA GLU A 141 14.06 -5.80 -19.87
C GLU A 141 14.88 -4.80 -20.68
N MET A 142 16.11 -4.57 -20.22
CA MET A 142 17.04 -3.68 -20.89
C MET A 142 17.59 -4.33 -22.16
N GLY A 143 17.74 -3.51 -23.20
CA GLY A 143 18.49 -3.85 -24.40
C GLY A 143 19.99 -3.78 -24.17
N LEU A 144 20.73 -3.43 -25.21
CA LEU A 144 22.16 -3.17 -25.14
C LEU A 144 22.39 -1.69 -24.81
N LEU A 145 22.93 -1.40 -23.63
CA LEU A 145 23.35 -0.06 -23.24
C LEU A 145 24.78 0.19 -23.72
N GLN A 146 25.04 1.40 -24.22
CA GLN A 146 26.33 1.87 -24.72
C GLN A 146 26.96 2.89 -23.78
#